data_AF-A0A0P0X7Y5-F1
#
_entry.id   AF-A0A0P0X7Y5-F1
#
_cell.length_a   1.000
_cell.length_b   1.000
_cell.length_c   1.000
_cell.angle_alpha   90.00
_cell.angle_beta   90.00
_cell.angle_gamma   90.00
#
_symmetry.space_group_name_H-M   'P 1'
#
loop_
_entity.id
_entity.type
_entity.pdbx_description
1 polymer ?
#
loop_
_entity_poly.entity_id
_entity_poly.type
_entity_poly.pdbx_seq_one_letter_code
_entity_poly.pdbx_strand_id
1 'polypeptide(L)'
;MSRRGGGGSGGRQGSEPESAAAVHVPGPCAATQRALAECHRSAARGPLRPEVLCRHLNRALAECLVTSCCPGETEAVRTLCGSAGTALKRSQCQRARIGLSLCLESHQEP
;
A
#
# COMPACT_ATOMS: atom_id res chain seq x y z
N MET A 1 8.68 26.75 -56.60
CA MET A 1 7.44 27.40 -56.11
C MET A 1 7.07 26.84 -54.75
N SER A 2 6.88 27.72 -53.78
CA SER A 2 6.67 27.47 -52.36
C SER A 2 5.49 26.57 -52.02
N ARG A 3 5.67 25.67 -51.04
CA ARG A 3 4.63 25.37 -50.03
C ARG A 3 5.27 25.31 -48.65
N ARG A 4 5.02 26.37 -47.87
CA ARG A 4 5.09 26.40 -46.42
C ARG A 4 4.05 25.43 -45.86
N GLY A 5 4.41 24.75 -44.78
CA GLY A 5 3.48 24.00 -43.93
C GLY A 5 4.12 23.84 -42.55
N GLY A 6 4.17 24.95 -41.79
CA GLY A 6 4.46 24.91 -40.36
C GLY A 6 3.20 24.44 -39.62
N GLY A 7 3.31 23.35 -38.87
CA GLY A 7 2.32 22.89 -37.90
C GLY A 7 2.93 22.98 -36.52
N GLY A 8 2.35 23.81 -35.67
CA GLY A 8 2.94 24.29 -34.42
C GLY A 8 3.14 23.22 -33.37
N SER A 9 4.28 23.31 -32.70
CA SER A 9 4.62 22.63 -31.46
C SER A 9 3.85 23.28 -30.31
N GLY A 10 2.56 22.94 -30.18
CA GLY A 10 1.75 23.31 -29.02
C GLY A 10 2.20 22.48 -27.82
N GLY A 11 2.98 23.10 -26.94
CA GLY A 11 3.54 22.51 -25.73
C GLY A 11 2.48 21.81 -24.88
N ARG A 12 2.56 20.49 -24.86
CA ARG A 12 2.04 19.69 -23.75
C ARG A 12 3.01 19.87 -22.60
N GLN A 13 2.80 20.91 -21.79
CA GLN A 13 3.19 20.88 -20.39
C GLN A 13 2.31 19.81 -19.75
N GLY A 14 2.68 18.55 -19.94
CA GLY A 14 2.21 17.49 -19.06
C GLY A 14 2.76 17.87 -17.71
N SER A 15 1.88 18.30 -16.82
CA SER A 15 2.14 18.28 -15.39
C SER A 15 2.60 16.85 -15.09
N GLU A 16 3.93 16.66 -15.02
CA GLU A 16 4.50 15.46 -14.44
C GLU A 16 3.82 15.29 -13.09
N PRO A 17 3.22 14.12 -12.78
CA PRO A 17 2.50 13.94 -11.53
C PRO A 17 3.49 14.20 -10.41
N GLU A 18 3.34 15.40 -9.87
CA GLU A 18 4.09 16.01 -8.81
C GLU A 18 4.29 14.97 -7.73
N SER A 19 5.52 14.45 -7.69
CA SER A 19 6.12 13.65 -6.63
C SER A 19 5.06 13.03 -5.74
N ALA A 20 4.35 12.01 -6.25
CA ALA A 20 3.42 11.21 -5.47
C ALA A 20 4.16 10.86 -4.19
N ALA A 21 3.77 11.55 -3.10
CA ALA A 21 4.60 11.71 -1.90
C ALA A 21 5.23 10.37 -1.59
N ALA A 22 6.56 10.28 -1.71
CA ALA A 22 7.24 9.01 -1.60
C ALA A 22 6.93 8.47 -0.21
N VAL A 23 5.97 7.55 -0.14
CA VAL A 23 5.45 7.01 1.12
C VAL A 23 6.66 6.45 1.84
N HIS A 24 7.00 7.04 2.99
CA HIS A 24 8.13 6.59 3.76
C HIS A 24 7.84 5.17 4.25
N VAL A 25 8.51 4.20 3.64
CA VAL A 25 8.37 2.80 4.01
C VAL A 25 9.41 2.49 5.09
N PRO A 26 8.99 2.01 6.27
CA PRO A 26 9.90 1.56 7.31
C PRO A 26 10.92 0.55 6.76
N GLY A 27 12.16 0.64 7.22
CA GLY A 27 13.27 -0.22 6.77
C GLY A 27 12.95 -1.72 6.67
N PRO A 28 12.26 -2.34 7.65
CA PRO A 28 11.87 -3.76 7.58
C PRO A 28 11.01 -4.12 6.37
N CYS A 29 10.27 -3.16 5.80
CA CYS A 29 9.36 -3.36 4.68
C CYS A 29 9.99 -3.01 3.31
N ALA A 30 11.22 -2.48 3.28
CA ALA A 30 11.86 -2.00 2.06
C ALA A 30 12.10 -3.12 1.02
N ALA A 31 12.37 -4.35 1.45
CA ALA A 31 12.52 -5.49 0.54
C ALA A 31 11.19 -5.82 -0.17
N THR A 32 10.09 -5.90 0.61
CA THR A 32 8.76 -6.17 0.08
C THR A 32 8.26 -5.04 -0.83
N GLN A 33 8.55 -3.78 -0.48
CA GLN A 33 8.25 -2.62 -1.33
C GLN A 33 8.99 -2.69 -2.67
N ARG A 34 10.29 -3.03 -2.67
CA ARG A 34 11.08 -3.19 -3.90
C ARG A 34 10.52 -4.31 -4.78
N ALA A 35 10.18 -5.45 -4.18
CA ALA A 35 9.56 -6.58 -4.90
C ALA A 35 8.21 -6.20 -5.50
N LEU A 36 7.37 -5.45 -4.77
CA LEU A 36 6.11 -4.94 -5.28
C LEU A 36 6.31 -3.98 -6.46
N ALA A 37 7.27 -3.05 -6.35
CA ALA A 37 7.59 -2.12 -7.43
C ALA A 37 8.07 -2.84 -8.69
N GLU A 38 8.87 -3.91 -8.55
CA GLU A 38 9.30 -4.75 -9.66
C GLU A 38 8.15 -5.54 -10.28
N CYS A 39 7.25 -6.07 -9.46
CA CYS A 39 6.02 -6.70 -9.93
C CYS A 39 5.16 -5.72 -10.72
N HIS A 40 4.96 -4.49 -10.24
CA HIS A 40 4.20 -3.47 -10.97
C HIS A 40 4.84 -3.12 -12.32
N ARG A 41 6.18 -2.98 -12.38
CA ARG A 41 6.88 -2.76 -13.66
C ARG A 41 6.70 -3.92 -14.64
N SER A 42 6.69 -5.15 -14.13
CA SER A 42 6.51 -6.35 -14.95
C SER A 42 5.05 -6.49 -15.42
N ALA A 43 4.09 -6.24 -14.51
CA ALA A 43 2.66 -6.29 -14.78
C ALA A 43 2.20 -5.23 -15.79
N ALA A 44 2.84 -4.06 -15.82
CA ALA A 44 2.54 -3.00 -16.79
C ALA A 44 2.72 -3.43 -18.27
N ARG A 45 3.42 -4.55 -18.53
CA ARG A 45 3.63 -5.11 -19.87
C ARG A 45 2.69 -6.27 -20.20
N GLY A 46 1.95 -6.76 -19.20
CA GLY A 46 1.10 -7.94 -19.31
C GLY A 46 -0.37 -7.59 -19.59
N PRO A 47 -1.18 -8.59 -19.99
CA PRO A 47 -2.62 -8.39 -20.22
C PRO A 47 -3.42 -8.25 -18.91
N LEU A 48 -2.88 -8.75 -17.79
CA LEU A 48 -3.55 -8.71 -16.50
C LEU A 48 -3.14 -7.45 -15.73
N ARG A 49 -4.11 -6.86 -15.03
CA ARG A 49 -3.88 -5.66 -14.25
C ARG A 49 -2.93 -5.92 -13.05
N PRO A 50 -2.11 -4.94 -12.64
CA PRO A 50 -1.20 -5.07 -11.50
C PRO A 50 -1.89 -5.47 -10.19
N GLU A 51 -3.13 -5.05 -9.95
CA GLU A 51 -3.88 -5.37 -8.73
C GLU A 51 -4.15 -6.88 -8.60
N VAL A 52 -4.27 -7.58 -9.73
CA VAL A 52 -4.43 -9.04 -9.77
C VAL A 52 -3.08 -9.74 -9.67
N LEU A 53 -2.13 -9.36 -10.53
CA LEU A 53 -0.82 -10.03 -10.61
C LEU A 53 0.00 -9.85 -9.33
N CYS A 54 -0.05 -8.67 -8.73
CA CYS A 54 0.77 -8.31 -7.58
C CYS A 54 -0.01 -8.36 -6.26
N ARG A 55 -1.15 -9.05 -6.22
CA ARG A 55 -2.05 -9.11 -5.05
C ARG A 55 -1.33 -9.57 -3.78
N HIS A 56 -0.49 -10.60 -3.88
CA HIS A 56 0.23 -11.15 -2.74
C HIS A 56 1.29 -10.19 -2.19
N LEU A 57 2.00 -9.47 -3.08
CA LEU A 57 3.00 -8.47 -2.69
C LEU A 57 2.34 -7.22 -2.10
N ASN A 58 1.21 -6.78 -2.67
CA ASN A 58 0.41 -5.69 -2.09
C ASN A 58 -0.04 -6.02 -0.68
N ARG A 59 -0.56 -7.24 -0.48
CA ARG A 59 -0.98 -7.70 0.84
C ARG A 59 0.20 -7.84 1.81
N ALA A 60 1.31 -8.43 1.37
CA ALA A 60 2.50 -8.57 2.20
C ALA A 60 3.08 -7.21 2.62
N LEU A 61 3.09 -6.23 1.72
CA LEU A 61 3.54 -4.87 2.06
C LEU A 61 2.59 -4.21 3.06
N ALA A 62 1.27 -4.28 2.83
CA ALA A 62 0.28 -3.74 3.76
C ALA A 62 0.40 -4.36 5.16
N GLU A 63 0.55 -5.68 5.25
CA GLU A 63 0.74 -6.39 6.51
C GLU A 63 2.05 -5.99 7.20
N CYS A 64 3.13 -5.81 6.44
CA CYS A 64 4.41 -5.34 6.97
C CYS A 64 4.32 -3.92 7.54
N LEU A 65 3.68 -2.99 6.81
CA LEU A 65 3.51 -1.61 7.23
C LEU A 65 2.68 -1.53 8.52
N VAL A 66 1.53 -2.21 8.56
CA VAL A 66 0.67 -2.24 9.76
C VAL A 66 1.40 -2.83 10.96
N THR A 67 2.13 -3.94 10.76
CA THR A 67 2.93 -4.56 11.84
C THR A 67 4.06 -3.63 12.31
N SER A 68 4.66 -2.85 11.40
CA SER A 68 5.76 -1.95 11.73
C SER A 68 5.30 -0.71 12.50
N CYS A 69 4.13 -0.17 12.17
CA CYS A 69 3.56 0.98 12.88
C CYS A 69 2.98 0.57 14.24
N CYS A 70 2.19 -0.50 14.27
CA CYS A 70 1.44 -0.93 15.44
C CYS A 70 1.76 -2.39 15.83
N PRO A 71 3.00 -2.71 16.26
CA PRO A 71 3.42 -4.09 16.48
C PRO A 71 2.64 -4.78 17.59
N GLY A 72 2.39 -4.09 18.71
CA GLY A 72 1.67 -4.64 19.86
C GLY A 72 0.22 -4.95 19.55
N GLU A 73 -0.48 -3.99 18.93
CA GLU A 73 -1.89 -4.12 18.54
C GLU A 73 -2.07 -5.16 17.44
N THR A 74 -1.14 -5.21 16.47
CA THR A 74 -1.16 -6.23 15.42
C THR A 74 -0.99 -7.63 16.02
N GLU A 75 -0.06 -7.81 16.96
CA GLU A 75 0.15 -9.10 17.62
C GLU A 75 -1.05 -9.50 18.48
N ALA A 76 -1.66 -8.56 19.20
CA ALA A 76 -2.88 -8.79 19.96
C ALA A 76 -4.02 -9.28 19.05
N VAL A 77 -4.21 -8.65 17.87
CA VAL A 77 -5.20 -9.10 16.89
C VAL A 77 -4.89 -10.51 16.38
N ARG A 78 -3.63 -10.81 16.03
CA ARG A 78 -3.24 -12.16 15.57
C ARG A 78 -3.55 -13.23 16.61
N THR A 79 -3.19 -12.99 17.87
CA THR A 79 -3.40 -13.94 18.97
C THR A 79 -4.89 -14.12 19.32
N LEU A 80 -5.65 -13.02 19.40
CA LEU A 80 -7.02 -13.04 19.91
C LEU A 80 -8.06 -13.35 18.82
N CYS A 81 -7.79 -12.97 17.57
CA CYS A 81 -8.73 -13.13 16.46
C CYS A 81 -8.47 -14.36 15.57
N GLY A 82 -7.44 -15.16 15.84
CA GLY A 82 -7.08 -16.32 15.02
C GLY A 82 -8.06 -17.51 15.07
N SER A 83 -9.12 -17.46 15.89
CA SER A 83 -10.08 -18.56 16.05
C SER A 83 -11.46 -18.03 16.47
N ALA A 84 -12.54 -18.75 16.12
CA ALA A 84 -13.93 -18.36 16.47
C ALA A 84 -14.15 -18.13 17.99
N GLY A 85 -13.45 -18.88 18.84
CA GLY A 85 -13.32 -18.63 20.28
C GLY A 85 -14.62 -18.64 21.10
N THR A 86 -14.47 -18.48 22.41
CA THR A 86 -15.59 -18.26 23.35
C THR A 86 -16.16 -16.85 23.21
N ALA A 87 -17.28 -16.56 23.87
CA ALA A 87 -17.82 -15.20 23.95
C ALA A 87 -16.78 -14.19 24.48
N LEU A 88 -15.99 -14.60 25.48
CA LEU A 88 -14.89 -13.78 26.01
C LEU A 88 -13.79 -13.54 24.97
N LYS A 89 -13.36 -14.59 24.24
CA LYS A 89 -12.33 -14.42 23.20
C LYS A 89 -12.82 -13.51 22.07
N ARG A 90 -14.11 -13.56 21.73
CA ARG A 90 -14.73 -12.65 20.74
C ARG A 90 -14.70 -11.19 21.21
N SER A 91 -15.05 -10.91 22.47
CA SER A 91 -14.99 -9.53 23.00
C SER A 91 -13.54 -9.03 23.13
N GLN A 92 -12.59 -9.90 23.45
CA GLN A 92 -11.16 -9.58 23.45
C GLN A 92 -10.65 -9.29 22.02
N CYS A 93 -11.01 -10.11 21.03
CA CYS A 93 -10.69 -9.84 19.63
C CYS A 93 -11.28 -8.51 19.14
N GLN A 94 -12.53 -8.20 19.50
CA GLN A 94 -13.13 -6.91 19.17
C GLN A 94 -12.35 -5.74 19.77
N ARG A 95 -11.98 -5.82 21.06
CA ARG A 95 -11.14 -4.79 21.70
C ARG A 95 -9.76 -4.67 21.04
N ALA A 96 -9.13 -5.79 20.68
CA ALA A 96 -7.84 -5.78 19.99
C ALA A 96 -7.93 -5.08 18.62
N ARG A 97 -9.01 -5.32 17.86
CA ARG A 97 -9.25 -4.63 16.57
C ARG A 97 -9.43 -3.13 16.75
N ILE A 98 -10.20 -2.70 17.77
CA ILE A 98 -10.36 -1.28 18.10
C ILE A 98 -9.00 -0.67 18.47
N GLY A 99 -8.21 -1.36 19.31
CA GLY A 99 -6.86 -0.92 19.66
C GLY A 99 -5.98 -0.71 18.43
N LEU A 100 -5.99 -1.66 17.48
CA LEU A 100 -5.26 -1.51 16.22
C LEU A 100 -5.74 -0.32 15.39
N SER A 101 -7.06 -0.11 15.27
CA SER A 101 -7.60 1.05 14.57
C SER A 101 -7.14 2.38 15.18
N LEU A 102 -7.23 2.51 16.51
CA LEU A 102 -6.79 3.72 17.21
C LEU A 102 -5.28 3.96 17.08
N CYS A 103 -4.48 2.90 17.11
CA CYS A 103 -3.04 3.01 16.86
C CYS A 103 -2.78 3.50 15.43
N LEU A 104 -3.44 2.93 14.41
CA LEU A 104 -3.25 3.37 13.03
C LEU A 104 -3.71 4.81 12.79
N GLU A 105 -4.77 5.25 13.47
CA GLU A 105 -5.24 6.64 13.42
C GLU A 105 -4.23 7.61 14.04
N SER A 106 -3.53 7.23 15.12
CA SER A 106 -2.52 8.09 15.75
C SER A 106 -1.27 8.29 14.88
N HIS A 107 -1.05 7.43 13.89
CA HIS A 107 0.03 7.55 12.90
C HIS A 107 -0.38 8.34 11.64
N GLN A 108 -1.64 8.71 11.49
CA GLN A 108 -2.09 9.53 10.36
C GLN A 108 -1.87 11.00 10.71
N GLU A 109 -1.01 11.68 9.96
CA GLU A 109 -0.94 13.14 10.03
C GLU A 109 -2.28 13.73 9.51
N PRO A 110 -2.83 14.78 10.16
CA PRO A 110 -4.04 15.46 9.73
C PRO A 110 -3.85 16.22 8.41
#